data_AF-A0A7V2CNP2-F1
#
_entry.id   AF-A0A7V2CNP2-F1
#
_cell.length_a   1.000
_cell.length_b   1.000
_cell.length_c   1.000
_cell.angle_alpha   90.00
_cell.angle_beta   90.00
_cell.angle_gamma   90.00
#
_symmetry.space_group_name_H-M   'P 1'
#
loop_
_entity.id
_entity.type
_entity.pdbx_description
1 polymer ?
#
loop_
_entity_poly.entity_id
_entity_poly.type
_entity_poly.pdbx_seq_one_letter_code
_entity_poly.pdbx_strand_id
1 'polypeptide(L)'
;MSAGGEKPVVLSRYARERLILRGATEEEVRASVRLASWEPARRGKQHAAHRFDFAAASPVNGIVYAFKTVDVVFAEEPDRIVVVTVQVY
;
A
#
# COMPACT_ATOMS: atom_id res chain seq x y z
N MET A 1 -10.13 17.25 -1.11
CA MET A 1 -9.39 16.45 -2.11
C MET A 1 -7.92 16.66 -1.84
N SER A 2 -7.19 15.64 -1.40
CA SER A 2 -5.76 15.74 -1.10
C SER A 2 -4.96 16.00 -2.38
N ALA A 3 -3.98 16.89 -2.35
CA ALA A 3 -3.17 17.30 -3.51
C ALA A 3 -2.41 16.14 -4.20
N GLY A 4 -2.37 14.96 -3.57
CA GLY A 4 -1.73 13.77 -4.11
C GLY A 4 -2.49 13.03 -5.21
N GLY A 5 -3.75 13.36 -5.52
CA GLY A 5 -4.61 12.56 -6.43
C GLY A 5 -4.06 12.33 -7.84
N GLU A 6 -3.27 13.28 -8.37
CA GLU A 6 -2.74 13.22 -9.74
C GLU A 6 -1.28 12.75 -9.80
N LYS A 7 -0.52 12.86 -8.69
CA LYS A 7 0.91 12.53 -8.67
C LYS A 7 1.14 11.05 -8.98
N PRO A 8 2.09 10.67 -9.86
CA PRO A 8 2.42 9.27 -10.10
C PRO A 8 2.83 8.59 -8.80
N VAL A 9 2.25 7.42 -8.54
CA VAL A 9 2.65 6.55 -7.43
C VAL A 9 3.79 5.66 -7.93
N VAL A 10 4.93 5.67 -7.25
CA VAL A 10 6.07 4.81 -7.58
C VAL A 10 6.43 3.96 -6.38
N LEU A 11 6.80 2.71 -6.63
CA LEU A 11 7.18 1.78 -5.57
C LEU A 11 8.70 1.68 -5.52
N SER A 12 9.27 1.84 -4.33
CA SER A 12 10.66 1.50 -4.10
C SER A 12 10.92 0.02 -4.34
N ARG A 13 12.18 -0.36 -4.60
CA ARG A 13 12.56 -1.78 -4.73
C ARG A 13 12.10 -2.61 -3.53
N TYR A 14 12.30 -2.09 -2.31
CA TYR A 14 11.90 -2.77 -1.08
C TYR A 14 10.37 -2.97 -0.99
N ALA A 15 9.57 -1.98 -1.41
CA ALA A 15 8.12 -2.10 -1.45
C ALA A 15 7.66 -3.16 -2.46
N ARG A 16 8.31 -3.25 -3.63
CA ARG A 16 8.02 -4.29 -4.64
C ARG A 16 8.36 -5.69 -4.15
N GLU A 17 9.46 -5.87 -3.44
CA GLU A 17 9.81 -7.16 -2.84
C GLU A 17 8.79 -7.55 -1.76
N ARG A 18 8.37 -6.60 -0.92
CA ARG A 18 7.41 -6.86 0.16
C ARG A 18 6.01 -7.20 -0.35
N LEU A 19 5.47 -6.52 -1.35
CA LEU A 19 4.10 -6.80 -1.82
C LEU A 19 3.97 -8.24 -2.33
N ILE A 20 4.98 -8.75 -3.04
CA ILE A 20 4.99 -10.12 -3.56
C ILE A 20 4.97 -11.12 -2.40
N LEU A 21 5.86 -10.94 -1.41
CA LEU A 21 5.95 -11.83 -0.25
C LEU A 21 4.70 -11.80 0.64
N ARG A 22 3.86 -10.77 0.51
CA ARG A 22 2.70 -10.53 1.37
C ARG A 22 1.37 -10.73 0.66
N GLY A 23 1.37 -11.01 -0.65
CA GLY A 23 0.16 -11.28 -1.42
C GLY A 23 -0.62 -10.02 -1.81
N ALA A 24 0.05 -8.88 -1.99
CA ALA A 24 -0.54 -7.67 -2.57
C ALA A 24 -0.07 -7.47 -4.02
N THR A 25 -0.86 -6.78 -4.83
CA THR A 25 -0.48 -6.34 -6.19
C THR A 25 -0.04 -4.88 -6.22
N GLU A 26 0.61 -4.44 -7.32
CA GLU A 26 0.92 -3.02 -7.49
C GLU A 26 -0.34 -2.16 -7.61
N GLU A 27 -1.41 -2.67 -8.24
CA GLU A 27 -2.69 -1.97 -8.37
C GLU A 27 -3.33 -1.73 -7.00
N GLU A 28 -3.35 -2.74 -6.13
CA GLU A 28 -3.89 -2.62 -4.77
C GLU A 28 -3.10 -1.60 -3.94
N VAL A 29 -1.77 -1.61 -4.04
CA VAL A 29 -0.91 -0.61 -3.39
C VAL A 29 -1.23 0.80 -3.88
N ARG A 30 -1.41 1.00 -5.19
CA ARG A 30 -1.79 2.30 -5.77
C ARG A 30 -3.19 2.70 -5.32
N ALA A 31 -4.13 1.77 -5.30
CA ALA A 31 -5.49 2.00 -4.83
C ALA A 31 -5.51 2.40 -3.34
N SER A 32 -4.71 1.77 -2.47
CA SER A 32 -4.58 2.20 -1.07
C SER A 32 -4.13 3.64 -0.94
N VAL A 33 -3.15 4.08 -1.74
CA VAL A 33 -2.71 5.49 -1.75
C VAL A 33 -3.81 6.43 -2.25
N ARG A 34 -4.67 6.00 -3.17
CA ARG A 34 -5.67 6.88 -3.80
C ARG A 34 -7.00 6.96 -3.05
N LEU A 35 -7.45 5.83 -2.49
CA LEU A 35 -8.81 5.66 -1.99
C LEU A 35 -8.91 5.80 -0.47
N ALA A 36 -7.85 5.47 0.26
CA ALA A 36 -7.85 5.57 1.71
C ALA A 36 -7.42 6.96 2.18
N SER A 37 -7.90 7.33 3.38
CA SER A 37 -7.45 8.52 4.09
C SER A 37 -5.96 8.40 4.42
N TRP A 38 -5.24 9.52 4.27
CA TRP A 38 -3.84 9.60 4.62
C TRP A 38 -3.69 10.00 6.07
N GLU A 39 -2.89 9.23 6.80
CA GLU A 39 -2.57 9.47 8.20
C GLU A 39 -1.07 9.75 8.37
N PRO A 40 -0.66 10.63 9.30
CA PRO A 40 0.75 10.89 9.55
C PRO A 40 1.48 9.62 10.01
N ALA A 41 2.63 9.34 9.38
CA ALA A 41 3.56 8.30 9.77
C ALA A 41 4.90 8.88 10.26
N ARG A 42 5.78 8.01 10.76
CA ARG A 42 7.09 8.43 11.28
C ARG A 42 7.93 9.12 10.20
N ARG A 43 8.71 10.12 10.63
CA ARG A 43 9.69 10.86 9.79
C ARG A 43 9.05 11.60 8.60
N GLY A 44 7.90 12.24 8.82
CA GLY A 44 7.22 13.06 7.82
C GLY A 44 6.61 12.26 6.65
N LYS A 45 6.46 10.96 6.82
CA LYS A 45 5.78 10.08 5.86
C LYS A 45 4.28 10.08 6.09
N GLN A 46 3.55 9.54 5.14
CA GLN A 46 2.13 9.26 5.24
C GLN A 46 1.90 7.75 5.25
N HIS A 47 0.80 7.36 5.86
CA HIS A 47 0.27 6.02 5.96
C HIS A 47 -1.12 6.00 5.34
N ALA A 48 -1.48 4.90 4.67
CA ALA A 48 -2.83 4.65 4.20
C ALA A 48 -3.10 3.15 4.20
N ALA A 49 -4.29 2.74 4.61
CA ALA A 49 -4.69 1.35 4.64
C ALA A 49 -6.05 1.17 3.94
N HIS A 50 -6.12 0.21 3.03
CA HIS A 50 -7.35 -0.12 2.31
C HIS A 50 -7.61 -1.62 2.34
N ARG A 51 -8.88 -1.99 2.52
CA ARG A 51 -9.32 -3.39 2.58
C ARG A 51 -9.81 -3.81 1.21
N PHE A 52 -9.35 -4.97 0.76
CA PHE A 52 -9.74 -5.60 -0.50
C PHE A 52 -10.36 -6.96 -0.24
N ASP A 53 -11.26 -7.37 -1.12
CA ASP A 53 -11.67 -8.77 -1.22
C ASP A 53 -10.46 -9.59 -1.64
N PHE A 54 -10.26 -10.74 -1.00
CA PHE A 54 -9.10 -11.60 -1.27
C PHE A 54 -9.50 -13.02 -1.61
N ALA A 55 -10.37 -13.62 -0.79
CA ALA A 55 -10.92 -14.97 -0.98
C ALA A 55 -9.87 -16.05 -1.34
N ALA A 56 -8.66 -15.95 -0.79
CA ALA A 56 -7.53 -16.82 -1.13
C ALA A 56 -6.67 -17.14 0.10
N ALA A 57 -5.82 -18.17 -0.03
CA ALA A 57 -4.84 -18.51 0.98
C ALA A 57 -3.73 -17.44 1.04
N SER A 58 -3.45 -16.94 2.24
CA SER A 58 -2.34 -16.01 2.45
C SER A 58 -1.01 -16.70 2.16
N PRO A 59 -0.09 -16.05 1.42
CA PRO A 59 1.23 -16.61 1.16
C PRO A 59 2.11 -16.68 2.42
N VAL A 60 1.68 -16.05 3.52
CA VAL A 60 2.45 -15.99 4.77
C VAL A 60 2.21 -17.22 5.65
N ASN A 61 0.98 -17.73 5.69
CA ASN A 61 0.59 -18.81 6.61
C ASN A 61 -0.34 -19.87 6.00
N GLY A 62 -0.74 -19.73 4.72
CA GLY A 62 -1.63 -20.66 4.04
C GLY A 62 -3.11 -20.58 4.46
N ILE A 63 -3.49 -19.70 5.38
CA ILE A 63 -4.87 -19.55 5.83
C ILE A 63 -5.68 -18.80 4.78
N VAL A 64 -6.89 -19.28 4.47
CA VAL A 64 -7.83 -18.62 3.57
C VAL A 64 -8.50 -17.46 4.28
N TYR A 65 -8.35 -16.26 3.72
CA TYR A 65 -9.01 -15.06 4.21
C TYR A 65 -9.99 -14.53 3.18
N ALA A 66 -11.18 -14.12 3.65
CA ALA A 66 -12.16 -13.47 2.79
C ALA A 66 -11.65 -12.09 2.32
N PHE A 67 -10.87 -11.41 3.15
CA PHE A 67 -10.37 -10.06 2.89
C PHE A 67 -8.90 -9.97 3.28
N LYS A 68 -8.22 -8.99 2.69
CA LYS A 68 -6.89 -8.54 3.13
C LYS A 68 -6.87 -7.02 3.27
N THR A 69 -6.03 -6.51 4.14
CA THR A 69 -5.77 -5.08 4.26
C THR A 69 -4.39 -4.77 3.70
N VAL A 70 -4.30 -3.94 2.66
CA VAL A 70 -3.04 -3.45 2.11
C VAL A 70 -2.72 -2.10 2.74
N ASP A 71 -1.72 -2.13 3.61
CA ASP A 71 -1.21 -1.00 4.37
C ASP A 71 0.10 -0.51 3.73
N VAL A 72 0.14 0.77 3.40
CA VAL A 72 1.26 1.41 2.71
C VAL A 72 1.80 2.57 3.53
N VAL A 73 3.13 2.68 3.58
CA VAL A 73 3.80 3.90 4.03
C VAL A 73 4.52 4.52 2.85
N PHE A 74 4.34 5.82 2.64
CA PHE A 74 4.88 6.54 1.49
C PHE A 74 5.33 7.95 1.86
N ALA A 75 6.19 8.51 1.03
CA ALA A 75 6.54 9.93 1.06
C ALA A 75 5.80 10.63 -0.08
N GLU A 76 5.22 11.80 0.22
CA GLU A 76 4.74 12.71 -0.82
C GLU A 76 5.90 13.62 -1.23
N GLU A 77 6.39 13.45 -2.46
CA GLU A 77 7.38 14.33 -3.08
C GLU A 77 6.65 15.38 -3.97
N PRO A 78 7.33 16.43 -4.45
CA PRO A 78 6.70 17.44 -5.29
C PRO A 78 6.07 16.88 -6.58
N ASP A 79 6.73 15.92 -7.22
CA ASP A 79 6.37 15.37 -8.53
C ASP A 79 5.78 13.95 -8.47
N ARG A 80 5.85 13.26 -7.33
CA ARG A 80 5.45 11.85 -7.19
C ARG A 80 5.13 11.46 -5.76
N ILE A 81 4.55 10.28 -5.61
CA ILE A 81 4.36 9.60 -4.32
C ILE A 81 5.24 8.36 -4.29
N VAL A 82 6.16 8.27 -3.34
CA VAL A 82 7.11 7.15 -3.24
C VAL A 82 6.69 6.19 -2.12
N VAL A 83 6.18 5.03 -2.48
CA VAL A 83 5.86 3.95 -1.53
C VAL A 83 7.14 3.29 -1.05
N VAL A 84 7.39 3.37 0.26
CA VAL A 84 8.61 2.85 0.89
C VAL A 84 8.44 1.49 1.52
N THR A 85 7.22 1.12 1.94
CA THR A 85 6.94 -0.22 2.46
C THR A 85 5.48 -0.58 2.24
N VAL A 86 5.23 -1.89 2.18
CA VAL A 86 3.89 -2.49 2.10
C VAL A 86 3.78 -3.54 3.21
N GLN A 87 2.64 -3.56 3.89
CA GLN A 87 2.22 -4.59 4.82
C GLN A 87 0.85 -5.12 4.38
N VAL A 88 0.62 -6.41 4.61
CA VAL A 88 -0.67 -7.06 4.35
C VAL A 88 -1.08 -7.83 5.58
N TYR A 89 -2.33 -7.65 5.98
CA TYR A 89 -2.99 -8.30 7.11
C TYR A 89 -4.21 -9.06 6.65
#